data_AF-A0A524L119-F1
#
_entry.id   AF-A0A524L119-F1
#
_cell.length_a   1.000
_cell.length_b   1.000
_cell.length_c   1.000
_cell.angle_alpha   90.00
_cell.angle_beta   90.00
_cell.angle_gamma   90.00
#
_symmetry.space_group_name_H-M   'P 1'
#
loop_
_entity.id
_entity.type
_entity.pdbx_description
1 polymer ?
#
loop_
_entity_poly.entity_id
_entity_poly.type
_entity_poly.pdbx_seq_one_letter_code
_entity_poly.pdbx_strand_id
1 'polypeptide(L)'
;MDNYQFCAQWILQQPSYSGARVLDYGCGVGQIVKQLRAAHIDAFGCDTFYEGGDYSRFIEDGLLGDVIMRMEGDRIPFGNECFDFIINNQVLEHVQDLDQVLVEMDRVLKSGGRILSLFPDRSVWREGHCGIPFLHWFPKGSKLRVYYAAAIRALGFGYHKEGKGVMQWSRDFL
;
A
#
# COMPACT_ATOMS: atom_id res chain seq x y z
N MET A 1 -9.04 6.12 13.83
CA MET A 1 -7.94 6.62 12.98
C MET A 1 -7.63 5.51 12.00
N ASP A 2 -7.78 5.77 10.71
CA ASP A 2 -7.37 4.82 9.67
C ASP A 2 -5.87 4.96 9.36
N ASN A 3 -5.33 4.08 8.51
CA ASN A 3 -3.91 4.11 8.15
C ASN A 3 -3.52 5.43 7.46
N TYR A 4 -4.39 6.00 6.62
CA TYR A 4 -4.11 7.24 5.90
C TYR A 4 -3.91 8.41 6.87
N GLN A 5 -4.82 8.55 7.83
CA GLN A 5 -4.74 9.55 8.89
C GLN A 5 -3.50 9.35 9.77
N PHE A 6 -3.19 8.10 10.10
CA PHE A 6 -1.99 7.78 10.87
C PHE A 6 -0.71 8.21 10.14
N CYS A 7 -0.57 7.88 8.86
CA CYS A 7 0.57 8.26 8.04
C CYS A 7 0.74 9.79 7.96
N ALA A 8 -0.35 10.52 7.70
CA ALA A 8 -0.31 11.97 7.66
C ALA A 8 0.09 12.56 9.03
N GLN A 9 -0.47 12.05 10.13
CA GLN A 9 -0.11 12.50 11.47
C GLN A 9 1.34 12.18 11.85
N TRP A 10 1.86 11.02 11.45
CA TRP A 10 3.25 10.65 11.70
C TRP A 10 4.22 11.66 11.07
N ILE A 11 3.94 12.14 9.86
CA ILE A 11 4.72 13.21 9.22
C ILE A 11 4.65 14.49 10.04
N LEU A 12 3.43 14.93 10.40
CA LEU A 12 3.22 16.19 11.14
C LEU A 12 3.85 16.19 12.54
N GLN A 13 4.23 15.02 13.07
CA GLN A 13 4.92 14.87 14.35
C GLN A 13 6.45 14.86 14.22
N GLN A 14 7.01 14.86 13.00
CA GLN A 14 8.46 14.85 12.82
C GLN A 14 9.06 16.25 13.11
N PRO A 15 10.24 16.36 13.75
CA PRO A 15 10.84 17.66 14.12
C PRO A 15 11.09 18.64 12.95
N SER A 16 11.17 18.13 11.72
CA SER A 16 11.47 18.92 10.50
C SER A 16 10.40 18.74 9.42
N TYR A 17 9.13 18.56 9.82
CA TYR A 17 8.03 18.37 8.86
C TYR A 17 7.71 19.61 8.02
N SER A 18 7.97 20.82 8.55
CA SER A 18 7.70 22.07 7.86
C SER A 18 8.68 22.26 6.69
N GLY A 19 8.15 22.32 5.47
CA GLY A 19 8.95 22.36 4.24
C GLY A 19 9.53 21.02 3.81
N ALA A 20 9.17 19.92 4.48
CA ALA A 20 9.59 18.59 4.08
C ALA A 20 8.92 18.16 2.77
N ARG A 21 9.69 17.44 1.95
CA ARG A 21 9.20 16.79 0.74
C ARG A 21 8.91 15.33 1.02
N VAL A 22 7.69 14.88 0.72
CA VAL A 22 7.21 13.54 1.06
C VAL A 22 6.84 12.75 -0.19
N LEU A 23 7.27 11.50 -0.25
CA LEU A 23 6.83 10.55 -1.28
C LEU A 23 5.91 9.49 -0.67
N ASP A 24 4.76 9.27 -1.29
CA ASP A 24 3.90 8.11 -1.06
C ASP A 24 4.18 7.07 -2.17
N TYR A 25 4.87 5.99 -1.82
CA TYR A 25 5.22 4.89 -2.73
C TYR A 25 4.09 3.84 -2.74
N GLY A 26 3.54 3.56 -3.92
CA GLY A 26 2.31 2.78 -4.09
C GLY A 26 1.09 3.58 -3.63
N CYS A 27 0.98 4.84 -4.05
CA CYS A 27 0.00 5.78 -3.51
C CYS A 27 -1.45 5.52 -3.96
N GLY A 28 -1.68 4.63 -4.94
CA GLY A 28 -2.97 4.40 -5.57
C GLY A 28 -3.60 5.70 -6.06
N VAL A 29 -4.79 6.03 -5.54
CA VAL A 29 -5.50 7.27 -5.89
C VAL A 29 -5.00 8.53 -5.16
N GLY A 30 -3.91 8.41 -4.38
CA GLY A 30 -3.21 9.52 -3.72
C GLY A 30 -3.86 10.04 -2.43
N GLN A 31 -4.52 9.19 -1.65
CA GLN A 31 -5.21 9.63 -0.42
C GLN A 31 -4.25 10.29 0.59
N ILE A 32 -3.07 9.71 0.86
CA ILE A 32 -2.08 10.29 1.78
C ILE A 32 -1.54 11.60 1.21
N VAL A 33 -1.21 11.62 -0.09
CA VAL A 33 -0.74 12.81 -0.82
C VAL A 33 -1.72 13.97 -0.66
N LYS A 34 -3.02 13.73 -0.85
CA LYS A 34 -4.07 14.75 -0.69
C LYS A 34 -4.14 15.28 0.74
N GLN A 35 -4.11 14.40 1.74
CA GLN A 35 -4.14 14.79 3.16
C GLN A 35 -2.92 15.63 3.54
N LEU A 36 -1.73 15.25 3.10
CA LEU A 36 -0.49 15.99 3.36
C LEU A 36 -0.48 17.36 2.66
N ARG A 37 -0.90 17.44 1.39
CA ARG A 37 -0.99 18.73 0.67
C ARG A 37 -2.04 19.66 1.28
N ALA A 38 -3.16 19.14 1.78
CA ALA A 38 -4.14 19.92 2.53
C ALA A 38 -3.57 20.49 3.84
N ALA A 39 -2.53 19.85 4.39
CA ALA A 39 -1.75 20.35 5.53
C ALA A 39 -0.52 21.19 5.12
N HIS A 40 -0.46 21.64 3.87
CA HIS A 40 0.64 22.44 3.29
C HIS A 40 2.01 21.75 3.27
N ILE A 41 2.03 20.42 3.15
CA ILE A 41 3.26 19.63 2.95
C ILE A 41 3.48 19.39 1.45
N ASP A 42 4.74 19.43 1.02
CA ASP A 42 5.13 19.18 -0.37
C ASP A 42 5.15 17.66 -0.66
N ALA A 43 3.96 17.10 -0.82
CA ALA A 43 3.77 15.65 -1.01
C ALA A 43 3.53 15.28 -2.48
N PHE A 44 4.13 14.15 -2.86
CA PHE A 44 4.06 13.50 -4.17
C PHE A 44 3.72 12.03 -4.00
N GLY A 45 3.23 11.39 -5.06
CA GLY A 45 2.97 9.95 -5.06
C GLY A 45 3.54 9.27 -6.30
N CYS A 46 3.79 7.97 -6.21
CA CYS A 46 4.02 7.14 -7.39
C CYS A 46 3.37 5.76 -7.26
N ASP A 47 2.90 5.21 -8.37
CA ASP A 47 2.23 3.92 -8.42
C ASP A 47 2.37 3.28 -9.82
N THR A 48 2.40 1.95 -9.90
CA THR A 48 2.46 1.21 -11.17
C THR A 48 1.10 1.14 -11.87
N PHE A 49 0.02 1.26 -11.10
CA PHE A 49 -1.38 1.05 -11.51
C PHE A 49 -1.61 -0.30 -12.18
N TYR A 50 -0.81 -1.31 -11.81
CA TYR A 50 -0.93 -2.69 -12.32
C TYR A 50 -1.53 -3.63 -11.27
N GLU A 51 -2.28 -4.61 -11.77
CA GLU A 51 -3.00 -5.69 -11.06
C GLU A 51 -4.11 -5.27 -10.08
N GLY A 52 -5.37 -5.43 -10.52
CA GLY A 52 -6.58 -5.29 -9.67
C GLY A 52 -7.59 -4.24 -10.15
N GLY A 53 -7.14 -3.31 -11.00
CA GLY A 53 -7.94 -2.27 -11.64
C GLY A 53 -7.08 -1.04 -11.86
N ASP A 54 -7.08 -0.49 -13.07
CA ASP A 54 -6.42 0.79 -13.32
C ASP A 54 -7.14 1.88 -12.51
N TYR A 55 -6.62 2.17 -11.32
CA TYR A 55 -7.18 3.18 -10.43
C TYR A 55 -6.78 4.59 -10.83
N SER A 56 -5.93 4.74 -11.86
CA SER A 56 -5.51 6.07 -12.33
C SER A 56 -6.69 6.92 -12.77
N ARG A 57 -7.76 6.30 -13.29
CA ARG A 57 -9.03 6.98 -13.65
C ARG A 57 -9.80 7.59 -12.45
N PHE A 58 -9.49 7.17 -11.23
CA PHE A 58 -10.08 7.72 -10.01
C PHE A 58 -9.17 8.76 -9.33
N ILE A 59 -7.99 9.00 -9.91
CA ILE A 59 -7.17 10.15 -9.52
C ILE A 59 -7.89 11.40 -10.02
N GLU A 60 -7.86 12.43 -9.18
CA GLU A 60 -8.47 13.71 -9.49
C GLU A 60 -7.74 14.40 -10.65
N ASP A 61 -8.51 15.05 -11.52
CA ASP A 61 -8.00 15.72 -12.71
C ASP A 61 -6.88 16.70 -12.33
N GLY A 62 -5.77 16.63 -13.06
CA GLY A 62 -4.60 17.49 -12.85
C GLY A 62 -3.60 17.01 -11.79
N LEU A 63 -3.90 15.95 -11.02
CA LEU A 63 -2.89 15.35 -10.11
C LEU A 63 -1.98 14.35 -10.83
N LEU A 64 -2.53 13.54 -11.72
CA LEU A 64 -1.76 12.53 -12.46
C LEU A 64 -0.84 13.20 -13.49
N GLY A 65 0.45 12.87 -13.44
CA GLY A 65 1.49 13.40 -14.33
C GLY A 65 2.23 14.63 -13.78
N ASP A 66 1.78 15.21 -12.67
CA ASP A 66 2.44 16.35 -12.00
C ASP A 66 2.75 16.05 -10.52
N VAL A 67 1.72 15.66 -9.76
CA VAL A 67 1.84 15.34 -8.32
C VAL A 67 1.95 13.83 -8.09
N ILE A 68 1.18 13.05 -8.85
CA ILE A 68 1.19 11.60 -8.81
C ILE A 68 1.79 11.10 -10.11
N MET A 69 2.87 10.34 -10.02
CA MET A 69 3.63 9.87 -11.17
C MET A 69 3.38 8.39 -11.41
N ARG A 70 3.28 7.99 -12.67
CA ARG A 70 3.28 6.58 -13.03
C ARG A 70 4.69 6.01 -12.91
N MET A 71 4.79 4.84 -12.30
CA MET A 71 6.03 4.09 -12.17
C MET A 71 6.12 3.01 -13.26
N GLU A 72 7.29 2.87 -13.87
CA GLU A 72 7.62 1.77 -14.77
C GLU A 72 8.43 0.72 -14.00
N GLY A 73 7.84 -0.46 -13.78
CA GLY A 73 8.40 -1.45 -12.86
C GLY A 73 8.47 -0.91 -11.45
N ASP A 74 9.64 -1.01 -10.80
CA ASP A 74 9.90 -0.56 -9.43
C ASP A 74 10.74 0.73 -9.35
N ARG A 75 10.91 1.44 -10.48
CA ARG A 75 11.79 2.61 -10.56
C ARG A 75 11.07 3.91 -10.20
N ILE A 76 11.46 4.54 -9.11
CA ILE A 76 10.83 5.79 -8.63
C ILE A 76 11.13 6.95 -9.59
N PRO A 77 10.12 7.62 -10.18
CA PRO A 77 10.28 8.64 -11.23
C PRO A 77 10.70 10.02 -10.68
N PHE A 78 11.68 10.04 -9.78
CA PHE A 78 12.23 11.24 -9.16
C PHE A 78 13.77 11.16 -9.13
N GLY A 79 14.40 12.33 -9.02
CA GLY A 79 15.86 12.45 -8.88
C GLY A 79 16.36 11.87 -7.56
N ASN A 80 17.68 11.84 -7.41
CA ASN A 80 18.31 11.38 -6.17
C ASN A 80 18.07 12.39 -5.04
N GLU A 81 18.06 11.91 -3.79
CA GLU A 81 18.00 12.75 -2.58
C GLU A 81 16.93 13.85 -2.64
N CYS A 82 15.75 13.52 -3.16
CA CYS A 82 14.66 14.46 -3.35
C CYS A 82 13.72 14.52 -2.15
N PHE A 83 13.60 13.45 -1.36
CA PHE A 83 12.59 13.33 -0.31
C PHE A 83 13.18 13.26 1.09
N ASP A 84 12.55 13.97 2.02
CA ASP A 84 12.87 13.89 3.46
C ASP A 84 12.17 12.69 4.09
N PHE A 85 10.98 12.34 3.58
CA PHE A 85 10.19 11.22 4.05
C PHE A 85 9.64 10.38 2.90
N ILE A 86 9.65 9.06 3.06
CA ILE A 86 8.94 8.13 2.18
C ILE A 86 7.92 7.37 3.04
N ILE A 87 6.70 7.26 2.55
CA ILE A 87 5.63 6.46 3.13
C ILE A 87 5.30 5.34 2.15
N ASN A 88 5.07 4.14 2.66
CA ASN A 88 4.36 3.10 1.93
C ASN A 88 3.34 2.45 2.88
N ASN A 89 2.11 2.31 2.41
CA ASN A 89 1.01 1.76 3.20
C ASN A 89 0.36 0.59 2.46
N GLN A 90 0.69 -0.62 2.92
CA GLN A 90 0.26 -1.91 2.39
C GLN A 90 0.73 -2.14 0.94
N VAL A 91 2.02 -1.93 0.71
CA VAL A 91 2.64 -2.01 -0.62
C VAL A 91 3.78 -3.03 -0.67
N LEU A 92 4.70 -3.00 0.29
CA LEU A 92 5.92 -3.82 0.25
C LEU A 92 5.64 -5.33 0.27
N GLU A 93 4.50 -5.77 0.82
CA GLU A 93 4.08 -7.16 0.81
C GLU A 93 3.61 -7.68 -0.56
N HIS A 94 3.40 -6.76 -1.52
CA HIS A 94 3.00 -7.05 -2.90
C HIS A 94 4.15 -6.91 -3.90
N VAL A 95 5.27 -6.30 -3.48
CA VAL A 95 6.46 -6.11 -4.32
C VAL A 95 7.12 -7.46 -4.62
N GLN A 96 7.57 -7.64 -5.86
CA GLN A 96 8.26 -8.86 -6.30
C GLN A 96 9.75 -8.86 -5.91
N ASP A 97 10.45 -7.75 -6.19
CA ASP A 97 11.86 -7.56 -5.84
C ASP A 97 12.01 -6.47 -4.77
N LEU A 98 11.97 -6.90 -3.51
CA LEU A 98 12.05 -5.98 -2.37
C LEU A 98 13.42 -5.28 -2.31
N ASP A 99 14.51 -5.97 -2.65
CA ASP A 99 15.85 -5.41 -2.58
C ASP A 99 16.00 -4.26 -3.59
N GLN A 100 15.48 -4.44 -4.81
CA GLN A 100 15.47 -3.39 -5.83
C GLN A 100 14.65 -2.18 -5.38
N VAL A 101 13.46 -2.39 -4.79
CA VAL A 101 12.63 -1.29 -4.28
C VAL A 101 13.33 -0.53 -3.15
N LEU A 102 13.98 -1.24 -2.23
CA LEU A 102 14.72 -0.58 -1.14
C LEU A 102 15.91 0.23 -1.66
N VAL A 103 16.62 -0.24 -2.69
CA VAL A 103 17.67 0.53 -3.37
C VAL A 103 17.12 1.79 -4.02
N GLU A 104 15.96 1.71 -4.69
CA GLU A 104 15.32 2.88 -5.31
C GLU A 104 14.81 3.87 -4.25
N MET A 105 14.23 3.39 -3.15
CA MET A 105 13.83 4.23 -2.03
C MET A 105 15.02 4.96 -1.41
N ASP A 106 16.13 4.24 -1.17
CA ASP A 106 17.38 4.84 -0.67
C ASP A 106 17.92 5.91 -1.62
N ARG A 107 17.93 5.63 -2.93
CA ARG A 107 18.38 6.59 -3.96
C ARG A 107 17.64 7.92 -3.91
N VAL A 108 16.32 7.91 -3.76
CA VAL A 108 15.50 9.14 -3.76
C VAL A 108 15.38 9.79 -2.38
N LEU A 109 15.74 9.07 -1.32
CA LEU A 109 15.74 9.59 0.05
C LEU A 109 16.98 10.46 0.28
N LYS A 110 16.80 11.60 0.93
CA LYS A 110 17.92 12.43 1.39
C LYS A 110 18.68 11.73 2.50
N SER A 111 19.98 12.01 2.63
CA SER A 111 20.74 11.62 3.82
C SER A 111 20.03 12.09 5.11
N GLY A 112 19.76 11.14 6.01
CA GLY A 112 19.03 11.39 7.27
C GLY A 112 17.50 11.41 7.14
N GLY A 113 16.97 11.21 5.94
CA GLY A 113 15.55 11.00 5.68
C GLY A 113 15.03 9.72 6.34
N ARG A 114 13.70 9.58 6.42
CA ARG A 114 13.05 8.46 7.11
C ARG A 114 12.00 7.79 6.25
N ILE A 115 11.87 6.48 6.40
CA ILE A 115 10.83 5.69 5.76
C ILE A 115 9.83 5.22 6.81
N LEU A 116 8.54 5.40 6.52
CA LEU A 116 7.45 4.79 7.26
C LEU A 116 6.80 3.71 6.39
N SER A 117 6.87 2.47 6.86
CA SER A 117 6.28 1.31 6.19
C SER A 117 5.21 0.67 7.05
N LEU A 118 3.97 0.68 6.55
CA LEU A 118 2.85 -0.04 7.15
C LEU A 118 2.54 -1.26 6.29
N PHE A 119 2.58 -2.44 6.88
CA PHE A 119 2.17 -3.68 6.24
C PHE A 119 1.68 -4.64 7.33
N PRO A 120 0.81 -5.61 7.02
CA PRO A 120 0.30 -6.54 8.00
C PRO A 120 1.44 -7.41 8.53
N ASP A 121 1.58 -7.46 9.86
CA ASP A 121 2.50 -8.39 10.48
C ASP A 121 2.01 -9.83 10.32
N ARG A 122 2.93 -10.78 10.15
CA ARG A 122 2.56 -12.19 9.96
C ARG A 122 1.82 -12.77 11.19
N SER A 123 2.01 -12.22 12.39
CA SER A 123 1.32 -12.70 13.60
C SER A 123 -0.13 -12.24 13.72
N VAL A 124 -0.62 -11.36 12.83
CA VAL A 124 -2.03 -10.93 12.89
C VAL A 124 -2.94 -12.14 12.77
N TRP A 125 -3.91 -12.24 13.67
CA TRP A 125 -4.76 -13.43 13.74
C TRP A 125 -5.80 -13.48 12.62
N ARG A 126 -6.09 -12.35 11.97
CA ARG A 126 -7.14 -12.20 10.94
C ARG A 126 -6.59 -11.56 9.68
N GLU A 127 -6.78 -12.22 8.54
CA GLU A 127 -6.43 -11.70 7.22
C GLU A 127 -7.28 -10.47 6.87
N GLY A 128 -6.63 -9.38 6.48
CA GLY A 128 -7.29 -8.10 6.24
C GLY A 128 -8.20 -8.10 5.02
N HIS A 129 -7.78 -8.75 3.94
CA HIS A 129 -8.49 -8.71 2.66
C HIS A 129 -9.79 -9.51 2.66
N CYS A 130 -9.80 -10.65 3.36
CA CYS A 130 -10.91 -11.58 3.31
C CYS A 130 -11.56 -11.85 4.67
N GLY A 131 -10.97 -11.43 5.80
CA GLY A 131 -11.51 -11.64 7.14
C GLY A 131 -11.38 -13.06 7.68
N ILE A 132 -10.61 -13.93 7.02
CA ILE A 132 -10.37 -15.30 7.46
C ILE A 132 -9.18 -15.32 8.43
N PRO A 133 -9.33 -15.92 9.63
CA PRO A 133 -8.22 -16.11 10.55
C PRO A 133 -7.03 -16.82 9.91
N PHE A 134 -5.80 -16.34 10.12
CA PHE A 134 -4.55 -17.02 9.73
C PHE A 134 -4.40 -17.45 8.25
N LEU A 135 -5.17 -16.89 7.32
CA LEU A 135 -5.12 -17.34 5.91
C LEU A 135 -3.76 -17.11 5.24
N HIS A 136 -3.07 -16.00 5.57
CA HIS A 136 -1.72 -15.65 5.11
C HIS A 136 -0.64 -16.65 5.54
N TRP A 137 -0.90 -17.52 6.52
CA TRP A 137 0.08 -18.55 6.92
C TRP A 137 0.20 -19.68 5.89
N PHE A 138 -0.77 -19.81 4.99
CA PHE A 138 -0.76 -20.78 3.92
C PHE A 138 -0.19 -20.16 2.63
N PRO A 139 0.69 -20.89 1.89
CA PRO A 139 1.23 -20.41 0.62
C PRO A 139 0.13 -20.00 -0.36
N LYS A 140 0.34 -18.87 -1.08
CA LYS A 140 -0.54 -18.43 -2.17
C LYS A 140 -0.68 -19.58 -3.20
N GLY A 141 -1.88 -19.77 -3.74
CA GLY A 141 -2.19 -20.85 -4.69
C GLY A 141 -2.27 -22.29 -4.13
N SER A 142 -2.02 -22.53 -2.84
CA SER A 142 -2.09 -23.88 -2.27
C SER A 142 -3.53 -24.39 -2.10
N LYS A 143 -3.78 -25.67 -2.45
CA LYS A 143 -5.06 -26.34 -2.19
C LYS A 143 -5.48 -26.27 -0.72
N LEU A 144 -4.52 -26.38 0.20
CA LEU A 144 -4.76 -26.30 1.64
C LEU A 144 -5.34 -24.94 2.04
N ARG A 145 -4.83 -23.86 1.45
CA ARG A 145 -5.32 -22.49 1.67
C ARG A 145 -6.80 -22.38 1.28
N VAL A 146 -7.19 -22.97 0.14
CA VAL A 146 -8.58 -22.96 -0.36
C VAL A 146 -9.52 -23.68 0.57
N TYR A 147 -9.17 -24.91 0.96
CA TYR A 147 -10.04 -25.74 1.80
C TYR A 147 -10.15 -25.16 3.20
N TYR A 148 -9.06 -24.59 3.74
CA TYR A 148 -9.08 -23.87 4.99
C TYR A 148 -10.01 -22.65 4.91
N ALA A 149 -9.86 -21.79 3.90
CA ALA A 149 -10.75 -20.64 3.70
C ALA A 149 -12.23 -21.07 3.58
N ALA A 150 -12.50 -22.16 2.87
CA ALA A 150 -13.85 -22.70 2.70
C ALA A 150 -14.44 -23.19 4.03
N ALA A 151 -13.67 -23.93 4.83
CA ALA A 151 -14.10 -24.42 6.13
C ALA A 151 -14.41 -23.25 7.08
N ILE A 152 -13.52 -22.27 7.17
CA ILE A 152 -13.71 -21.13 8.07
C ILE A 152 -14.84 -20.20 7.59
N ARG A 153 -15.02 -20.04 6.27
CA ARG A 153 -16.20 -19.36 5.70
C ARG A 153 -17.49 -20.07 6.06
N ALA A 154 -17.53 -21.40 6.00
CA ALA A 154 -18.71 -22.18 6.36
C ALA A 154 -19.10 -21.98 7.84
N LEU A 155 -18.13 -21.68 8.71
CA LEU A 155 -18.33 -21.29 10.11
C LEU A 155 -18.78 -19.82 10.29
N GLY A 156 -19.00 -19.08 9.21
CA GLY A 156 -19.56 -17.73 9.24
C GLY A 156 -18.54 -16.59 9.13
N PHE A 157 -17.24 -16.88 9.08
CA PHE A 157 -16.21 -15.85 8.87
C PHE A 157 -16.15 -15.36 7.42
N GLY A 158 -15.46 -14.24 7.21
CA GLY A 158 -15.11 -13.70 5.91
C GLY A 158 -15.95 -12.49 5.44
N TYR A 159 -15.36 -11.65 4.58
CA TYR A 159 -15.95 -10.44 4.01
C TYR A 159 -16.50 -10.64 2.59
N HIS A 160 -17.18 -9.62 2.04
CA HIS A 160 -17.62 -9.55 0.63
C HIS A 160 -18.29 -10.84 0.13
N LYS A 161 -19.30 -11.34 0.88
CA LYS A 161 -19.86 -12.68 0.63
C LYS A 161 -20.76 -12.74 -0.61
N GLU A 162 -21.36 -11.61 -1.01
CA GLU A 162 -22.08 -11.32 -2.28
C GLU A 162 -22.81 -12.51 -2.94
N GLY A 163 -23.51 -13.35 -2.16
CA GLY A 163 -24.23 -14.51 -2.68
C GLY A 163 -23.36 -15.64 -3.27
N LYS A 164 -22.02 -15.52 -3.22
CA LYS A 164 -21.10 -16.53 -3.74
C LYS A 164 -21.13 -17.79 -2.88
N GLY A 165 -21.18 -18.95 -3.54
CA GLY A 165 -21.03 -20.25 -2.89
C GLY A 165 -19.70 -20.34 -2.14
N VAL A 166 -19.64 -21.16 -1.07
CA VAL A 166 -18.47 -21.24 -0.18
C VAL A 166 -17.16 -21.53 -0.93
N MET A 167 -17.18 -22.51 -1.83
CA MET A 167 -16.00 -22.89 -2.62
C MET A 167 -15.64 -21.87 -3.71
N GLN A 168 -16.65 -21.21 -4.30
CA GLN A 168 -16.41 -20.18 -5.30
C GLN A 168 -15.71 -18.98 -4.67
N TRP A 169 -16.26 -18.46 -3.57
CA TRP A 169 -15.64 -17.37 -2.82
C TRP A 169 -14.22 -17.73 -2.37
N SER A 170 -14.00 -18.94 -1.85
CA SER A 170 -12.68 -19.32 -1.32
C SER A 170 -11.59 -19.42 -2.38
N ARG A 171 -11.97 -19.57 -3.66
CA ARG A 171 -11.04 -19.55 -4.79
C ARG A 171 -10.72 -18.13 -5.27
N ASP A 172 -11.67 -17.20 -5.10
CA ASP A 172 -11.51 -15.80 -5.52
C ASP A 172 -10.51 -15.02 -4.63
N PHE A 173 -10.15 -15.54 -3.44
CA PHE A 173 -9.21 -14.91 -2.49
C PHE A 173 -7.82 -15.61 -2.46
N LEU A 174 -7.45 -16.32 -3.52
CA LEU A 174 -6.16 -17.01 -3.69
C LEU A 174 -5.19 -16.28 -4.59
#